data_AF-A0A814UF04-F1
#
_entry.id   AF-A0A814UF04-F1
#
_cell.length_a   1.000
_cell.length_b   1.000
_cell.length_c   1.000
_cell.angle_alpha   90.00
_cell.angle_beta   90.00
_cell.angle_gamma   90.00
#
_symmetry.space_group_name_H-M   'P 1'
#
loop_
_entity.id
_entity.type
_entity.pdbx_description
1 polymer ?
#
loop_
_entity_poly.entity_id
_entity_poly.type
_entity_poly.pdbx_seq_one_letter_code
_entity_poly.pdbx_strand_id
1 'polypeptide(L)'
;MNNWSVERDPSSINAKVFATEPTISLSLWTSSYQWAKLSKDVICVSNDFSKTYYIPARDLQSITKADLDKYKNKKWTTFNQFKKSFDIWCMELENDSDWKKSKCNCPAFFKNYICKHVVGMAIRLKYCKPPPAAKTVPLGEKRKRGRPAKAKPALLVQ
;
A
#
# COMPACT_ATOMS: atom_id res chain seq x y z
N MET A 1 29.62 -23.01 -19.37
CA MET A 1 28.35 -23.76 -19.37
C MET A 1 27.40 -23.08 -18.38
N ASN A 2 26.16 -22.84 -18.80
CA ASN A 2 25.20 -21.91 -18.18
C ASN A 2 24.61 -22.46 -16.87
N ASN A 3 25.21 -22.14 -15.72
CA ASN A 3 24.66 -22.46 -14.39
C ASN A 3 23.41 -21.63 -14.00
N TRP A 4 22.98 -20.68 -14.82
CA TRP A 4 21.88 -19.77 -14.51
C TRP A 4 20.51 -20.47 -14.41
N SER A 5 20.32 -21.62 -15.06
CA SER A 5 19.05 -22.35 -15.08
C SER A 5 18.88 -23.33 -13.92
N VAL A 6 19.97 -23.90 -13.39
CA VAL A 6 19.92 -24.96 -12.36
C VAL A 6 19.46 -24.44 -11.00
N GLU A 7 19.76 -23.18 -10.68
CA GLU A 7 19.32 -22.54 -9.43
C GLU A 7 17.82 -22.19 -9.43
N ARG A 8 17.13 -22.26 -10.57
CA ARG A 8 15.70 -21.95 -10.71
C ARG A 8 14.82 -23.20 -10.81
N ASP A 9 15.42 -24.38 -10.88
CA ASP A 9 14.71 -25.65 -10.93
C ASP A 9 14.20 -26.01 -9.52
N PRO A 10 12.88 -26.12 -9.29
CA PRO A 10 12.32 -26.49 -7.99
C PRO A 10 12.77 -27.87 -7.49
N SER A 11 13.23 -28.75 -8.39
CA SER A 11 13.73 -30.09 -8.06
C SER A 11 15.20 -30.11 -7.62
N SER A 12 15.92 -29.00 -7.76
CA SER A 12 17.30 -28.85 -7.33
C SER A 12 17.41 -28.65 -5.82
N ILE A 13 18.37 -29.33 -5.18
CA ILE A 13 18.66 -29.19 -3.75
C ILE A 13 19.00 -27.73 -3.38
N ASN A 14 19.57 -26.96 -4.32
CA ASN A 14 19.98 -25.56 -4.13
C ASN A 14 19.06 -24.55 -4.84
N ALA A 15 17.79 -24.91 -5.08
CA ALA A 15 16.83 -24.03 -5.73
C ALA A 15 16.64 -22.72 -4.94
N LYS A 16 16.80 -21.57 -5.61
CA LYS A 16 16.45 -20.26 -5.04
C LYS A 16 14.95 -20.09 -5.05
N VAL A 17 14.34 -20.09 -3.86
CA VAL A 17 12.91 -19.84 -3.70
C VAL A 17 12.64 -18.33 -3.81
N PHE A 18 11.80 -17.96 -4.76
CA PHE A 18 11.35 -16.58 -4.91
C PHE A 18 10.13 -16.33 -4.02
N ALA A 19 10.11 -15.20 -3.32
CA ALA A 19 8.93 -14.79 -2.58
C ALA A 19 7.80 -14.46 -3.56
N THR A 20 6.68 -15.16 -3.42
CA THR A 20 5.45 -14.94 -4.21
C THR A 20 4.59 -13.82 -3.64
N GLU A 21 4.82 -13.44 -2.38
CA GLU A 21 4.12 -12.36 -1.70
C GLU A 21 5.08 -11.31 -1.15
N PRO A 22 4.68 -10.03 -1.15
CA PRO A 22 5.48 -8.98 -0.55
C PRO A 22 5.53 -9.13 0.98
N THR A 23 6.73 -9.03 1.54
CA THR A 23 6.91 -8.97 2.99
C THR A 23 6.61 -7.56 3.50
N ILE A 24 5.66 -7.42 4.42
CA ILE A 24 5.25 -6.12 4.97
C ILE A 24 6.03 -5.85 6.26
N SER A 25 6.97 -4.91 6.20
CA SER A 25 7.76 -4.51 7.36
C SER A 25 6.91 -3.81 8.43
N LEU A 26 7.38 -3.82 9.68
CA LEU A 26 6.70 -3.12 10.78
C LEU A 26 6.59 -1.61 10.53
N SER A 27 7.58 -0.99 9.88
CA SER A 27 7.54 0.43 9.52
C SER A 27 6.47 0.69 8.45
N LEU A 28 6.31 -0.21 7.48
CA LEU A 28 5.24 -0.14 6.50
C LEU A 28 3.86 -0.30 7.17
N TRP A 29 3.69 -1.28 8.05
CA TRP A 29 2.47 -1.42 8.85
C TRP A 29 2.12 -0.14 9.63
N THR A 30 3.12 0.47 10.27
CA THR A 30 2.94 1.69 11.07
C THR A 30 2.49 2.87 10.20
N SER A 31 3.21 3.13 9.11
CA SER A 31 2.88 4.23 8.19
C SER A 31 1.55 4.02 7.47
N SER A 32 1.19 2.77 7.16
CA SER A 32 -0.10 2.41 6.57
C SER A 32 -1.25 2.61 7.55
N TYR A 33 -1.04 2.24 8.82
CA TYR A 33 -2.03 2.44 9.88
C TYR A 33 -2.25 3.92 10.19
N GLN A 34 -1.17 4.70 10.28
CA GLN A 34 -1.25 6.15 10.42
C GLN A 34 -1.99 6.77 9.23
N TRP A 35 -1.66 6.37 8.01
CA TRP A 35 -2.36 6.84 6.81
C TRP A 35 -3.84 6.45 6.80
N ALA A 36 -4.18 5.22 7.19
CA ALA A 36 -5.56 4.74 7.26
C ALA A 36 -6.42 5.48 8.30
N LYS A 37 -5.77 6.04 9.33
CA LYS A 37 -6.41 6.92 10.33
C LYS A 37 -6.64 8.34 9.84
N LEU A 38 -5.96 8.78 8.78
CA LEU A 38 -6.24 10.08 8.19
C LEU A 38 -7.65 10.05 7.59
N SER A 39 -8.41 11.13 7.81
CA SER A 39 -9.74 11.36 7.22
C SER A 39 -9.64 11.76 5.75
N LYS A 40 -8.88 10.98 4.95
CA LYS A 40 -8.79 11.17 3.51
C LYS A 40 -10.00 10.53 2.84
N ASP A 41 -10.69 11.29 2.01
CA ASP A 41 -11.78 10.79 1.19
C ASP A 41 -11.22 10.07 -0.04
N VAL A 42 -11.72 8.86 -0.26
CA VAL A 42 -11.27 7.98 -1.35
C VAL A 42 -12.47 7.72 -2.24
N ILE A 43 -12.32 7.98 -3.54
CA ILE A 43 -13.34 7.66 -4.53
C ILE A 43 -13.14 6.20 -4.96
N CYS A 44 -14.19 5.39 -4.87
CA CYS A 44 -14.19 4.03 -5.40
C CYS A 44 -14.97 4.00 -6.73
N VAL A 45 -14.36 3.40 -7.75
CA VAL A 45 -15.02 3.04 -9.00
C VAL A 45 -14.93 1.53 -9.13
N SER A 46 -16.07 0.86 -9.06
CA SER A 46 -16.17 -0.59 -9.20
C SER A 46 -16.61 -0.98 -10.61
N ASN A 47 -15.90 -1.93 -11.19
CA ASN A 47 -16.32 -2.71 -12.34
C ASN A 47 -16.69 -4.13 -11.88
N ASP A 48 -17.25 -4.96 -12.76
CA ASP A 48 -17.69 -6.32 -12.43
C ASP A 48 -16.56 -7.24 -11.90
N PHE A 49 -15.31 -6.94 -12.26
CA PHE A 49 -14.13 -7.76 -11.94
C PHE A 49 -13.10 -7.07 -11.04
N SER A 50 -13.21 -5.76 -10.82
CA SER A 50 -12.20 -5.02 -10.07
C SER A 50 -12.72 -3.72 -9.50
N LYS A 51 -12.12 -3.28 -8.39
CA LYS A 51 -12.37 -1.99 -7.75
C LYS A 51 -11.13 -1.13 -7.85
N THR A 52 -11.30 0.08 -8.39
CA THR A 52 -10.26 1.09 -8.44
C THR A 52 -10.54 2.18 -7.43
N TYR A 53 -9.61 2.37 -6.50
CA TYR A 53 -9.65 3.40 -5.47
C TYR A 53 -8.73 4.55 -5.87
N TYR A 54 -9.29 5.75 -5.94
CA TYR A 54 -8.57 6.99 -6.21
C TYR A 54 -8.35 7.74 -4.90
N ILE A 55 -7.08 7.93 -4.57
CA ILE A 55 -6.61 8.42 -3.28
C ILE A 55 -5.92 9.77 -3.46
N PRO A 56 -6.26 10.80 -2.67
CA PRO A 56 -5.56 12.09 -2.71
C PRO A 56 -4.12 11.94 -2.24
N ALA A 57 -3.18 12.36 -3.08
CA ALA A 57 -1.78 12.41 -2.72
C ALA A 57 -1.50 13.57 -1.74
N ARG A 58 -0.30 13.55 -1.13
CA ARG A 58 0.20 14.62 -0.25
C ARG A 58 -0.79 14.92 0.90
N ASP A 59 -1.02 16.19 1.20
CA ASP A 59 -1.86 16.67 2.31
C ASP A 59 -3.31 16.97 1.89
N LEU A 60 -3.66 16.73 0.62
CA LEU A 60 -5.05 16.87 0.14
C LEU A 60 -5.96 15.89 0.88
N GLN A 61 -7.08 16.38 1.40
CA GLN A 61 -8.03 15.52 2.12
C GLN A 61 -8.98 14.79 1.18
N SER A 62 -9.40 15.41 0.09
CA SER A 62 -10.38 14.86 -0.85
C SER A 62 -10.02 15.15 -2.31
N ILE A 63 -10.65 14.42 -3.22
CA ILE A 63 -10.60 14.61 -4.68
C ILE A 63 -12.05 14.80 -5.14
N THR A 64 -12.32 15.72 -6.08
CA THR A 64 -13.66 15.86 -6.66
C THR A 64 -13.85 14.93 -7.86
N LYS A 65 -15.11 14.67 -8.27
CA LYS A 65 -15.38 13.92 -9.51
C LYS A 65 -14.80 14.62 -10.74
N ALA A 66 -14.83 15.95 -10.78
CA ALA A 66 -14.25 16.74 -11.87
C ALA A 66 -12.73 16.56 -11.96
N ASP A 67 -12.02 16.48 -10.83
CA ASP A 67 -10.59 16.19 -10.80
C ASP A 67 -10.30 14.77 -11.33
N LEU A 68 -11.16 13.81 -11.00
CA LEU A 68 -11.05 12.44 -11.47
C LEU A 68 -11.29 12.34 -12.99
N ASP A 69 -12.32 12.99 -13.51
CA ASP A 69 -12.61 13.01 -14.95
C ASP A 69 -11.49 13.70 -15.72
N LYS A 70 -10.97 14.79 -15.17
CA LYS A 70 -9.78 15.45 -15.70
C LYS A 70 -8.57 14.52 -15.67
N TYR A 71 -8.34 13.79 -14.58
CA TYR A 71 -7.23 12.85 -14.50
C TYR A 71 -7.33 11.73 -15.55
N LYS A 72 -8.52 11.12 -15.71
CA LYS A 72 -8.76 10.03 -16.66
C LYS A 72 -8.60 10.46 -18.12
N ASN A 73 -9.08 11.64 -18.48
CA ASN A 73 -9.11 12.12 -19.87
C ASN A 73 -7.85 12.88 -20.28
N LYS A 74 -6.92 13.14 -19.36
CA LYS A 74 -5.76 14.00 -19.63
C LYS A 74 -4.66 13.26 -20.38
N LYS A 75 -4.37 13.73 -21.58
CA LYS A 75 -3.10 13.44 -22.27
C LYS A 75 -1.99 14.29 -21.68
N TRP A 76 -0.84 13.69 -21.42
CA TRP A 76 0.33 14.41 -20.91
C TRP A 76 1.26 14.75 -22.06
N THR A 77 1.21 15.99 -22.53
CA THR A 77 2.09 16.47 -23.62
C THR A 77 3.33 17.20 -23.10
N THR A 78 3.36 17.52 -21.79
CA THR A 78 4.50 18.17 -21.13
C THR A 78 4.84 17.46 -19.81
N PHE A 79 6.10 17.56 -19.40
CA PHE A 79 6.55 17.01 -18.12
C PHE A 79 5.79 17.59 -16.91
N ASN A 80 5.46 18.88 -16.94
CA ASN A 80 4.66 19.51 -15.88
C ASN A 80 3.24 18.93 -15.78
N GLN A 81 2.63 18.58 -16.91
CA GLN A 81 1.33 17.91 -16.91
C GLN A 81 1.43 16.47 -16.38
N PHE A 82 2.49 15.75 -16.74
CA PHE A 82 2.80 14.42 -16.21
C PHE A 82 3.03 14.47 -14.70
N LYS A 83 3.80 15.44 -14.18
CA LYS A 83 4.04 15.58 -12.74
C LYS A 83 2.75 15.72 -11.93
N LYS A 84 1.73 16.38 -12.49
CA LYS A 84 0.40 16.52 -11.87
C LYS A 84 -0.39 15.21 -11.80
N SER A 85 -0.01 14.16 -12.55
CA SER A 85 -0.67 12.84 -12.42
C SER A 85 -0.34 12.18 -11.08
N PHE A 86 0.79 12.53 -10.45
CA PHE A 86 1.18 12.05 -9.13
C PHE A 86 0.44 12.74 -7.97
N ASP A 87 -0.54 13.61 -8.27
CA ASP A 87 -1.42 14.19 -7.26
C ASP A 87 -2.59 13.24 -6.88
N ILE A 88 -2.79 12.16 -7.65
CA ILE A 88 -3.79 11.12 -7.38
C ILE A 88 -3.12 9.74 -7.42
N TRP A 89 -3.26 8.98 -6.33
CA TRP A 89 -2.87 7.57 -6.31
C TRP A 89 -4.03 6.69 -6.74
N CYS A 90 -3.82 5.86 -7.76
CA CYS A 90 -4.74 4.82 -8.16
C CYS A 90 -4.30 3.51 -7.50
N MET A 91 -5.23 2.85 -6.81
CA MET A 91 -5.06 1.50 -6.28
C MET A 91 -6.12 0.59 -6.89
N GLU A 92 -5.69 -0.48 -7.54
CA GLU A 92 -6.56 -1.46 -8.19
C GLU A 92 -6.59 -2.74 -7.38
N LEU A 93 -7.81 -3.17 -7.04
CA LEU A 93 -8.11 -4.37 -6.29
C LEU A 93 -8.96 -5.28 -7.16
N GLU A 94 -8.41 -6.40 -7.61
CA GLU A 94 -9.15 -7.38 -8.42
C GLU A 94 -10.06 -8.24 -7.53
N ASN A 95 -9.52 -8.76 -6.42
CA ASN A 95 -10.26 -9.61 -5.48
C ASN A 95 -10.20 -9.05 -4.06
N ASP A 96 -11.35 -8.99 -3.39
CA ASP A 96 -11.48 -8.47 -2.02
C ASP A 96 -10.64 -9.28 -1.00
N SER A 97 -10.49 -10.60 -1.19
CA SER A 97 -9.71 -11.47 -0.29
C SER A 97 -8.19 -11.31 -0.46
N ASP A 98 -7.74 -11.05 -1.69
CA ASP A 98 -6.33 -11.10 -2.08
C ASP A 98 -5.72 -9.70 -2.21
N TRP A 99 -6.04 -8.82 -1.26
CA TRP A 99 -5.62 -7.42 -1.29
C TRP A 99 -4.10 -7.21 -1.43
N LYS A 100 -3.27 -8.19 -1.08
CA LYS A 100 -1.81 -8.12 -1.29
C LYS A 100 -1.39 -8.10 -2.77
N LYS A 101 -2.23 -8.63 -3.66
CA LYS A 101 -2.04 -8.62 -5.12
C LYS A 101 -2.50 -7.31 -5.77
N SER A 102 -3.04 -6.38 -4.98
CA SER A 102 -3.48 -5.06 -5.47
C SER A 102 -2.32 -4.29 -6.08
N LYS A 103 -2.63 -3.50 -7.12
CA LYS A 103 -1.65 -2.66 -7.80
C LYS A 103 -1.80 -1.21 -7.36
N CYS A 104 -0.70 -0.45 -7.34
CA CYS A 104 -0.77 0.99 -7.06
C CYS A 104 0.21 1.77 -7.94
N ASN A 105 -0.19 2.94 -8.42
CA ASN A 105 0.66 3.79 -9.26
C ASN A 105 1.67 4.66 -8.48
N CYS A 106 1.81 4.48 -7.15
CA CYS A 106 2.72 5.30 -6.37
C CYS A 106 4.19 4.79 -6.46
N PRO A 107 5.20 5.68 -6.34
CA PRO A 107 6.61 5.29 -6.47
C PRO A 107 7.05 4.18 -5.50
N ALA A 108 6.50 4.17 -4.28
CA ALA A 108 6.82 3.14 -3.30
C ALA A 108 6.35 1.74 -3.74
N PHE A 109 5.23 1.67 -4.46
CA PHE A 109 4.73 0.42 -5.02
C PHE A 109 5.61 -0.05 -6.18
N PHE A 110 5.94 0.83 -7.13
CA PHE A 110 6.83 0.44 -8.23
C PHE A 110 8.20 -0.08 -7.76
N LYS A 111 8.70 0.42 -6.62
CA LYS A 111 9.97 -0.04 -6.05
C LYS A 111 9.86 -1.38 -5.32
N ASN A 112 8.82 -1.57 -4.50
CA ASN A 112 8.78 -2.69 -3.54
C ASN A 112 7.64 -3.69 -3.80
N TYR A 113 6.81 -3.43 -4.83
CA TYR A 113 5.57 -4.15 -5.11
C TYR A 113 4.55 -4.16 -3.95
N ILE A 114 4.72 -3.24 -3.00
CA ILE A 114 3.81 -3.01 -1.87
C ILE A 114 4.00 -1.57 -1.38
N CYS A 115 2.92 -0.92 -0.94
CA CYS A 115 2.98 0.44 -0.43
C CYS A 115 1.98 0.69 0.69
N LYS A 116 2.11 1.87 1.32
CA LYS A 116 1.22 2.27 2.42
C LYS A 116 -0.24 2.42 2.00
N HIS A 117 -0.50 2.71 0.72
CA HIS A 117 -1.86 2.88 0.19
C HIS A 117 -2.57 1.53 0.08
N VAL A 118 -1.90 0.50 -0.44
CA VAL A 118 -2.45 -0.87 -0.53
C VAL A 118 -2.74 -1.41 0.87
N VAL A 119 -1.74 -1.40 1.76
CA VAL A 119 -1.90 -1.90 3.14
C VAL A 119 -2.90 -1.04 3.92
N GLY A 120 -2.85 0.28 3.76
CA GLY A 120 -3.74 1.21 4.45
C GLY A 120 -5.20 1.06 4.03
N MET A 121 -5.46 0.84 2.74
CA MET A 121 -6.81 0.57 2.25
C MET A 121 -7.31 -0.79 2.72
N ALA A 122 -6.47 -1.82 2.73
CA ALA A 122 -6.83 -3.11 3.32
C ALA A 122 -7.20 -2.99 4.81
N ILE A 123 -6.55 -2.10 5.57
CA ILE A 123 -6.93 -1.77 6.95
C ILE A 123 -8.31 -1.08 7.00
N ARG A 124 -8.57 -0.07 6.15
CA ARG A 124 -9.86 0.65 6.11
C ARG A 124 -11.03 -0.27 5.71
N LEU A 125 -10.80 -1.15 4.75
CA LEU A 125 -11.76 -2.14 4.25
C LEU A 125 -11.87 -3.38 5.17
N LYS A 126 -11.08 -3.44 6.25
CA LYS A 126 -11.06 -4.54 7.24
C LYS A 126 -10.62 -5.89 6.68
N TYR A 127 -9.93 -5.92 5.54
CA TYR A 127 -9.32 -7.15 4.99
C TYR A 127 -8.10 -7.62 5.76
N CYS A 128 -7.48 -6.74 6.56
CA CYS A 128 -6.38 -7.13 7.45
C CYS A 128 -6.42 -6.37 8.78
N LYS A 129 -5.80 -6.97 9.80
CA LYS A 129 -5.59 -6.34 11.11
C LYS A 129 -4.11 -5.99 11.26
N PRO A 130 -3.75 -4.70 11.44
CA PRO A 130 -2.37 -4.33 11.62
C PRO A 130 -1.84 -4.88 12.96
N PRO A 131 -0.57 -5.32 13.03
CA PRO A 131 0.01 -5.89 14.23
C PRO A 131 -0.02 -4.88 15.38
N PRO A 132 -0.21 -5.30 16.65
CA PRO A 132 -0.30 -4.39 17.79
C PRO A 132 0.88 -3.42 17.89
N ALA A 133 2.10 -3.89 17.60
CA ALA A 133 3.31 -3.08 17.62
C ALA A 133 3.29 -1.89 16.63
N ALA A 134 2.50 -1.97 15.55
CA ALA A 134 2.34 -0.88 14.58
C ALA A 134 1.40 0.22 15.09
N LYS A 135 0.51 -0.10 16.03
CA LYS A 135 -0.47 0.84 16.61
C LYS A 135 0.10 1.71 17.74
N THR A 136 1.25 1.32 18.28
CA THR A 136 1.89 1.97 19.44
C THR A 136 2.48 3.36 19.14
N VAL A 137 2.65 3.71 17.87
CA VAL A 137 3.22 5.00 17.47
C VAL A 137 2.08 6.01 17.31
N PRO A 138 2.12 7.17 18.00
CA PRO A 138 1.15 8.25 17.82
C PRO A 138 1.08 8.73 16.37
N LEU A 139 -0.03 9.36 16.00
CA LEU A 139 -0.20 9.91 14.65
C LEU A 139 0.76 11.10 14.46
N GLY A 140 1.45 11.15 13.32
CA GLY A 140 2.42 12.22 13.02
C GLY A 140 3.81 11.99 13.60
N GLU A 141 3.99 11.02 14.50
CA GLU A 141 5.28 10.71 15.08
C GLU A 141 6.02 9.61 14.31
N LYS A 142 7.36 9.72 14.30
CA LYS A 142 8.25 8.65 13.87
C LYS A 142 8.62 7.78 15.06
N ARG A 143 8.81 6.48 14.80
CA ARG A 143 9.34 5.56 15.81
C ARG A 143 10.75 6.02 16.22
N LYS A 144 11.03 6.07 17.52
CA LYS A 144 12.37 6.36 18.04
C LYS A 144 13.39 5.35 17.51
N ARG A 145 14.63 5.78 17.31
CA ARG A 145 15.74 4.93 16.86
C ARG A 145 15.97 3.79 17.86
N GLY A 146 16.28 2.59 17.37
CA GLY A 146 16.54 1.40 18.18
C GLY A 146 15.45 0.34 18.11
N ARG A 147 15.58 -0.69 18.96
CA ARG A 147 14.65 -1.83 18.98
C ARG A 147 13.27 -1.37 19.45
N PRO A 148 12.19 -1.74 18.74
CA PRO A 148 10.82 -1.58 19.20
C PRO A 148 10.60 -2.12 20.63
N ALA A 149 10.02 -1.31 21.52
CA ALA A 149 9.48 -1.81 22.77
C ALA A 149 8.39 -2.85 22.48
N LYS A 150 8.33 -3.93 23.28
CA LYS A 150 7.26 -4.92 23.20
C LYS A 150 5.93 -4.24 23.53
N ALA A 151 4.86 -4.64 22.84
CA ALA A 151 3.52 -4.15 23.15
C ALA A 151 3.17 -4.54 24.59
N LYS A 152 2.71 -3.58 25.40
CA LYS A 152 2.20 -3.86 26.74
C LYS A 152 0.87 -4.62 26.62
N PRO A 153 0.62 -5.67 27.44
CA PRO A 153 -0.69 -6.29 27.50
C PRO A 153 -1.74 -5.25 27.91
N ALA A 154 -2.98 -5.41 27.43
CA ALA A 154 -4.07 -4.54 27.84
C ALA A 154 -4.32 -4.72 29.36
N LEU A 155 -4.49 -3.60 30.07
CA LEU A 155 -4.85 -3.62 31.49
C LEU A 155 -6.28 -4.17 31.59
N LEU A 156 -6.45 -5.33 32.22
CA LEU A 156 -7.76 -5.83 32.61
C LEU A 156 -8.14 -5.07 33.89
N VAL A 157 -9.03 -4.09 33.78
CA VAL A 157 -9.66 -3.47 34.96
C VAL A 157 -10.74 -4.46 35.41
N GLN A 158 -10.56 -5.05 36.59
CA GLN A 158 -11.58 -5.81 37.31
C GLN A 158 -12.35 -4.88 38.23
#